data_AF-A0A5K1CRF0-F1
#
_entry.id   AF-A0A5K1CRF0-F1
#
_cell.length_a   1.000
_cell.length_b   1.000
_cell.length_c   1.000
_cell.angle_alpha   90.00
_cell.angle_beta   90.00
_cell.angle_gamma   90.00
#
_symmetry.space_group_name_H-M   'P 1'
#
loop_
_entity.id
_entity.type
_entity.pdbx_description
1 polymer ?
#
loop_
_entity_poly.entity_id
_entity_poly.type
_entity_poly.pdbx_seq_one_letter_code
_entity_poly.pdbx_strand_id
1 'polypeptide(L)' 'ECDFFARDGFPRQPFPNGWKGKSGLYAVGFTRRGLSGVSMDAMKIAEDIGKIWKEETKQAKQFVASSRRRISQM' A
#
# COMPACT_ATOMS: atom_id res chain seq x y z
N GLU A 1 -2.64 -12.77 -17.85
CA GLU A 1 -3.18 -11.43 -18.16
C GLU A 1 -2.97 -10.56 -16.92
N CYS A 2 -2.40 -9.36 -17.04
CA CYS A 2 -2.27 -8.46 -15.89
C CYS A 2 -3.63 -7.84 -15.59
N ASP A 3 -4.38 -8.40 -14.64
CA ASP A 3 -5.72 -7.92 -14.22
C ASP A 3 -5.78 -6.46 -13.78
N PHE A 4 -4.65 -5.79 -13.63
CA PHE A 4 -4.56 -4.42 -13.13
C PHE A 4 -4.75 -3.35 -14.22
N PHE A 5 -4.18 -3.56 -15.41
CA PHE A 5 -4.29 -2.61 -16.53
C PHE A 5 -5.31 -3.11 -17.57
N ALA A 6 -6.05 -2.17 -18.16
CA ALA A 6 -6.91 -2.40 -19.32
C ALA A 6 -6.08 -2.38 -20.62
N ARG A 7 -6.71 -2.71 -21.75
CA ARG A 7 -6.06 -2.75 -23.06
C ARG A 7 -5.53 -1.39 -23.53
N ASP A 8 -6.06 -0.31 -22.98
CA ASP A 8 -5.61 1.06 -23.23
C ASP A 8 -4.36 1.45 -22.41
N GLY A 9 -3.85 0.54 -21.57
CA GLY A 9 -2.69 0.76 -20.71
C GLY A 9 -3.00 1.51 -19.41
N PHE A 10 -4.28 1.76 -19.09
CA PHE A 10 -4.69 2.42 -17.86
C PHE A 10 -5.19 1.43 -16.81
N PRO A 11 -5.07 1.74 -15.50
CA PRO A 11 -5.67 0.93 -14.46
C PRO A 11 -7.17 0.73 -14.70
N ARG A 12 -7.65 -0.50 -14.51
CA ARG A 12 -9.07 -0.83 -14.71
C ARG A 12 -10.00 -0.08 -13.75
N GLN A 13 -9.50 0.25 -12.56
CA GLN A 13 -10.26 1.05 -11.60
C GLN A 13 -10.16 2.54 -11.93
N PRO A 14 -11.28 3.27 -11.95
CA PRO A 14 -11.26 4.70 -12.17
C PRO A 14 -10.60 5.45 -11.00
N PHE A 15 -10.14 6.68 -11.27
CA PHE A 15 -9.79 7.61 -10.20
C PHE A 15 -10.97 7.76 -9.23
N PRO A 16 -10.75 7.80 -7.90
CA PRO A 16 -9.47 7.94 -7.20
C PRO A 16 -8.80 6.64 -6.76
N ASN A 17 -9.26 5.47 -7.22
CA ASN A 17 -8.86 4.16 -6.67
C ASN A 17 -7.93 3.34 -7.59
N GLY A 18 -7.72 3.79 -8.84
CA GLY A 18 -6.82 3.12 -9.80
C GLY A 18 -5.33 3.05 -9.45
N TRP A 19 -4.91 3.56 -8.29
CA TRP A 19 -3.49 3.60 -7.89
C TRP A 19 -3.01 2.34 -7.15
N LYS A 20 -3.91 1.50 -6.61
CA LYS A 20 -3.55 0.31 -5.81
C LYS A 20 -3.93 -0.99 -6.50
N GLY A 21 -2.92 -1.82 -6.77
CA GLY A 21 -3.05 -3.17 -7.30
C GLY A 21 -2.90 -4.25 -6.24
N LYS A 22 -2.84 -5.51 -6.68
CA LYS A 22 -2.61 -6.67 -5.81
C LYS A 22 -1.11 -6.86 -5.57
N SER A 23 -0.75 -7.56 -4.49
CA SER A 23 0.64 -7.98 -4.21
C SER A 23 1.67 -6.85 -4.15
N GLY A 24 1.29 -5.68 -3.62
CA GLY A 24 2.17 -4.52 -3.50
C GLY A 24 2.42 -3.75 -4.81
N LEU A 25 1.65 -4.04 -5.86
CA LEU A 25 1.70 -3.27 -7.10
C LEU A 25 0.98 -1.93 -6.93
N TYR A 26 1.60 -0.84 -7.40
CA TYR A 26 1.01 0.49 -7.41
C TYR A 26 1.15 1.15 -8.79
N ALA A 27 0.18 1.99 -9.15
CA ALA A 27 0.20 2.82 -10.37
C ALA A 27 0.21 4.30 -10.00
N VAL A 28 1.13 5.06 -10.60
CA VAL A 28 1.29 6.50 -10.39
C VAL A 28 1.09 7.23 -11.71
N GLY A 29 0.28 8.29 -11.73
CA GLY A 29 0.19 9.19 -12.89
C GLY A 29 -0.76 8.73 -13.99
N PHE A 30 -1.50 7.66 -13.76
CA PHE A 30 -2.48 7.12 -14.71
C PHE A 30 -3.87 7.77 -14.59
N THR A 31 -3.99 8.87 -13.84
CA THR A 31 -5.28 9.51 -13.57
C THR A 31 -5.73 10.49 -14.65
N ARG A 32 -4.90 10.70 -15.68
CA ARG A 32 -5.14 11.67 -16.79
C ARG A 32 -5.42 13.10 -16.29
N ARG A 33 -4.90 13.45 -15.12
CA ARG A 33 -5.05 14.76 -14.45
C ARG A 33 -3.75 15.59 -14.45
N GLY A 34 -2.79 15.24 -15.29
CA GLY A 34 -1.47 15.88 -15.35
C GLY A 34 -0.68 15.74 -14.05
N LEU A 35 0.20 16.71 -13.77
CA LEU A 35 1.09 16.70 -12.59
C LEU A 35 0.34 16.62 -11.25
N SER A 36 -0.83 17.25 -11.15
CA SER A 36 -1.68 17.17 -9.96
C SER A 36 -2.21 15.74 -9.73
N GLY A 37 -2.51 15.02 -10.81
CA GLY A 37 -2.88 13.61 -10.73
C GLY A 37 -1.74 12.72 -10.23
N VAL A 38 -0.53 12.96 -10.75
CA VAL A 38 0.69 12.24 -10.36
C VAL A 38 0.97 12.45 -8.86
N SER A 39 0.90 13.69 -8.38
CA SER A 39 1.17 13.99 -6.97
C SER A 39 0.14 13.36 -6.03
N MET A 40 -1.14 13.37 -6.40
CA MET A 40 -2.20 12.72 -5.62
C MET A 40 -1.99 11.21 -5.50
N ASP A 41 -1.65 10.53 -6.60
CA ASP A 41 -1.37 9.09 -6.57
C ASP A 41 -0.15 8.78 -5.70
N ALA A 42 0.95 9.53 -5.91
CA ALA A 42 2.19 9.36 -5.14
C ALA A 42 1.97 9.53 -3.63
N MET A 43 1.18 10.53 -3.22
CA MET A 43 0.83 10.77 -1.82
C MET A 43 0.05 9.60 -1.23
N LYS A 44 -0.97 9.08 -1.93
CA LYS A 44 -1.76 7.93 -1.45
C LYS A 44 -0.92 6.66 -1.29
N ILE A 45 0.00 6.41 -2.23
CA ILE A 45 0.89 5.25 -2.18
C ILE A 45 1.85 5.37 -0.98
N ALA A 46 2.44 6.55 -0.76
CA ALA A 46 3.30 6.79 0.38
C ALA A 46 2.55 6.58 1.71
N GLU A 47 1.31 7.07 1.81
CA GLU A 47 0.46 6.85 2.98
C GLU A 47 0.14 5.36 3.20
N ASP A 48 -0.16 4.61 2.13
CA ASP A 48 -0.49 3.19 2.19
C ASP A 48 0.70 2.35 2.68
N ILE A 49 1.89 2.58 2.10
CA ILE A 49 3.14 1.93 2.54
C ILE A 49 3.43 2.28 4.00
N GLY A 50 3.24 3.55 4.39
CA GLY A 50 3.42 4.00 5.77
C GLY A 50 2.46 3.30 6.75
N LYS A 51 1.22 3.04 6.35
CA LYS A 51 0.24 2.28 7.15
C LYS A 51 0.65 0.82 7.28
N ILE A 52 0.98 0.16 6.17
CA ILE A 52 1.44 -1.24 6.15
C ILE A 52 2.64 -1.41 7.09
N TRP A 53 3.65 -0.55 6.99
CA TRP A 53 4.84 -0.63 7.84
C TRP A 53 4.53 -0.43 9.33
N LYS A 54 3.62 0.48 9.68
CA LYS A 54 3.17 0.66 11.07
C LYS A 54 2.42 -0.56 11.61
N GLU A 55 1.62 -1.21 10.78
CA GLU A 55 0.88 -2.43 11.16
C GLU A 55 1.82 -3.61 11.37
N GLU A 56 2.77 -3.83 10.46
CA GLU A 56 3.81 -4.87 10.56
C GLU A 56 4.66 -4.69 11.82
N THR A 57 5.13 -3.46 12.07
CA THR A 57 5.96 -3.16 13.26
C THR A 57 5.18 -3.23 14.57
N LYS A 58 3.87 -2.95 14.58
CA LYS A 58 3.00 -3.14 15.74
C LYS A 58 2.86 -4.62 16.09
N GLN A 59 2.65 -5.48 15.10
CA GLN A 59 2.57 -6.93 15.29
C GLN A 59 3.90 -7.50 15.82
N ALA A 60 5.04 -7.05 15.29
CA ALA A 60 6.35 -7.44 15.79
C ALA A 60 6.56 -7.06 17.28
N LYS A 61 6.16 -5.83 17.68
CA LYS A 61 6.24 -5.40 19.09
C LYS A 61 5.35 -6.25 20.01
N GLN A 62 4.15 -6.59 19.57
CA GLN A 62 3.26 -7.48 20.33
C GLN A 62 3.86 -8.87 20.48
N PHE A 63 4.44 -9.45 19.43
CA PHE A 63 5.06 -10.77 19.49
C PHE A 63 6.28 -10.79 20.44
N VAL A 64 7.11 -9.74 20.39
CA VAL A 64 8.26 -9.58 21.30
C VAL A 64 7.80 -9.36 22.75
N ALA A 65 6.80 -8.53 22.99
CA ALA A 65 6.26 -8.30 24.33
C ALA A 65 5.65 -9.58 24.94
N SER A 66 4.90 -10.34 24.14
CA SER A 66 4.32 -11.64 24.54
C SER A 66 5.40 -12.69 24.81
N SER A 67 6.48 -12.70 24.03
CA SER A 67 7.59 -13.64 24.22
C SER A 67 8.43 -13.31 25.46
N ARG A 68 8.60 -12.02 25.82
CA ARG A 68 9.32 -11.61 27.04
C ARG A 68 8.59 -11.99 28.33
N ARG A 69 7.25 -12.00 28.35
CA ARG A 69 6.48 -12.39 29.55
C ARG A 69 6.61 -13.87 29.89
N ARG A 70 6.89 -14.73 28.90
CA ARG A 70 7.09 -16.17 29.14
C ARG A 70 8.44 -16.50 29.77
N ILE A 71 9.45 -15.66 29.60
CA ILE A 71 10.80 -15.91 30.14
C ILE A 71 10.86 -15.51 31.62
N SER A 72 10.07 -14.54 32.08
CA SER A 72 10.05 -14.13 33.49
C SER A 72 9.19 -15.02 34.41
N GLN A 73 8.61 -16.10 33.90
CA GLN A 73 7.80 -17.05 34.68
C GLN A 73 8.41 -18.47 34.73
N MET A 74 9.70 -18.60 34.39
CA MET A 74 10.50 -19.82 34.62
C MET A 74 11.54 -19.56 35.70
#